data_AF-A0A3R6RAB0-F1
#
_entry.id   AF-A0A3R6RAB0-F1
#
_cell.length_a   1.000
_cell.length_b   1.000
_cell.length_c   1.000
_cell.angle_alpha   90.00
_cell.angle_beta   90.00
_cell.angle_gamma   90.00
#
_symmetry.space_group_name_H-M   'P 1'
#
loop_
_entity.id
_entity.type
_entity.pdbx_description
1 polymer ?
#
loop_
_entity_poly.entity_id
_entity_poly.type
_entity_poly.pdbx_seq_one_letter_code
_entity_poly.pdbx_strand_id
1 'polypeptide(L)'
;MALFSFHCQNYKAGALVGIDGHNRRLHKNHKSNPDIDNERSANNIVYVAPKKNVYADCKAIIKEKVIDTGHRVRKDSNWICECIFSYPEELPPDRMDDYFELIIKYMGARLGKDNVIEAVAHCDEGGLNHLHLDILLITPEGRLSSKALITREFIQSIHDKLPIVLQAHGFDVERGAVGHEGGLSAKEYKKQMESEAKEISQKIDEMVEEHNRLLEIIKRLREIAQQLELGNLAKARDIVCHHQKAR
;
A
#
# COMPACT_ATOMS: atom_id res chain seq x y z
N MET A 1 -1.27 1.48 15.72
CA MET A 1 -1.11 2.66 14.85
C MET A 1 -0.65 2.21 13.49
N ALA A 2 -1.51 2.40 12.49
CA ALA A 2 -1.23 2.10 11.11
C ALA A 2 -0.46 3.27 10.45
N LEU A 3 0.35 3.00 9.42
CA LEU A 3 1.11 4.04 8.74
C LEU A 3 0.28 4.71 7.64
N PHE A 4 0.22 6.05 7.66
CA PHE A 4 -0.40 6.85 6.61
C PHE A 4 0.48 6.87 5.35
N SER A 5 -0.10 6.44 4.23
CA SER A 5 0.51 6.47 2.90
C SER A 5 -0.18 7.49 2.00
N PHE A 6 0.62 8.37 1.40
CA PHE A 6 0.18 9.35 0.41
C PHE A 6 1.26 9.51 -0.65
N HIS A 7 0.84 9.46 -1.90
CA HIS A 7 1.66 9.82 -3.05
C HIS A 7 0.86 10.72 -3.98
N CYS A 8 1.53 11.57 -4.75
CA CYS A 8 0.85 12.35 -5.78
C CYS A 8 1.73 12.56 -7.00
N GLN A 9 1.09 12.56 -8.17
CA GLN A 9 1.77 12.79 -9.45
C GLN A 9 0.97 13.76 -10.33
N ASN A 10 1.69 14.70 -10.95
CA ASN A 10 1.10 15.67 -11.86
C ASN A 10 1.06 15.14 -13.29
N TYR A 11 -0.05 15.37 -13.99
CA TYR A 11 -0.25 14.88 -15.35
C TYR A 11 -0.71 15.96 -16.33
N LYS A 12 -0.23 15.84 -17.56
CA LYS A 12 -0.61 16.69 -18.70
C LYS A 12 -1.83 16.11 -19.39
N ALA A 13 -2.53 16.95 -20.16
CA ALA A 13 -3.75 16.61 -20.91
C ALA A 13 -3.72 15.25 -21.65
N GLY A 14 -2.59 14.88 -22.24
CA GLY A 14 -2.46 13.63 -23.02
C GLY A 14 -2.53 12.35 -22.19
N ALA A 15 -2.32 12.40 -20.88
CA ALA A 15 -2.38 11.22 -20.00
C ALA A 15 -3.79 10.94 -19.46
N LEU A 16 -4.69 11.93 -19.48
CA LEU A 16 -5.98 11.89 -18.77
C LEU A 16 -6.90 10.75 -19.26
N VAL A 17 -6.85 10.41 -20.55
CA VAL A 17 -7.65 9.29 -21.10
C VAL A 17 -7.17 7.95 -20.53
N GLY A 18 -5.86 7.79 -20.36
CA GLY A 18 -5.29 6.57 -19.77
C GLY A 18 -5.56 6.46 -18.28
N ILE A 19 -5.49 7.59 -17.55
CA ILE A 19 -5.80 7.66 -16.12
C ILE A 19 -7.27 7.32 -15.88
N ASP A 20 -8.20 8.00 -16.54
CA ASP A 20 -9.64 7.73 -16.45
C ASP A 20 -9.96 6.26 -16.81
N GLY A 21 -9.35 5.76 -17.90
CA GLY A 21 -9.53 4.38 -18.33
C GLY A 21 -9.01 3.35 -17.32
N HIS A 22 -7.94 3.68 -16.58
CA HIS A 22 -7.41 2.85 -15.50
C HIS A 22 -8.31 2.93 -14.27
N ASN A 23 -8.60 4.13 -13.78
CA ASN A 23 -9.34 4.38 -12.54
C ASN A 23 -10.76 3.82 -12.60
N ARG A 24 -11.48 4.03 -13.69
CA ARG A 24 -12.85 3.52 -13.87
C ARG A 24 -12.92 2.17 -14.59
N ARG A 25 -11.77 1.49 -14.78
CA ARG A 25 -11.68 0.18 -15.45
C ARG A 25 -12.41 0.12 -16.80
N LEU A 26 -12.29 1.17 -17.63
CA LEU A 26 -13.04 1.30 -18.90
C LEU A 26 -12.53 0.36 -20.00
N HIS A 27 -11.37 -0.27 -19.81
CA HIS A 27 -10.76 -1.19 -20.76
C HIS A 27 -10.63 -2.59 -20.16
N LYS A 28 -11.14 -3.60 -20.87
CA LYS A 28 -11.15 -5.00 -20.41
C LYS A 28 -9.77 -5.68 -20.36
N ASN A 29 -8.77 -5.12 -21.06
CA ASN A 29 -7.45 -5.71 -21.19
C ASN A 29 -6.43 -4.90 -20.38
N HIS A 30 -6.26 -5.27 -19.11
CA HIS A 30 -5.28 -4.67 -18.20
C HIS A 30 -3.85 -5.18 -18.46
N LYS A 31 -3.35 -5.03 -19.69
CA LYS A 31 -2.00 -5.52 -20.07
C LYS A 31 -0.86 -4.88 -19.26
N SER A 32 -1.11 -3.73 -18.65
CA SER A 32 -0.13 -2.97 -17.87
C SER A 32 -0.06 -3.37 -16.39
N ASN A 33 -1.09 -4.01 -15.83
CA ASN A 33 -1.11 -4.47 -14.44
C ASN A 33 -1.76 -5.87 -14.36
N PRO A 34 -0.95 -6.95 -14.33
CA PRO A 34 -1.47 -8.32 -14.28
C PRO A 34 -2.17 -8.66 -12.96
N ASP A 35 -2.03 -7.81 -11.94
CA ASP A 35 -2.60 -8.02 -10.61
C ASP A 35 -4.03 -7.50 -10.47
N ILE A 36 -4.60 -6.92 -11.53
CA ILE A 36 -6.02 -6.54 -11.54
C ILE A 36 -6.85 -7.81 -11.67
N ASP A 37 -7.62 -8.08 -10.62
CA ASP A 37 -8.61 -9.15 -10.59
C ASP A 37 -9.96 -8.61 -11.11
N ASN A 38 -10.27 -8.96 -12.36
CA ASN A 38 -11.52 -8.55 -13.01
C ASN A 38 -12.78 -9.02 -12.26
N GLU A 39 -12.70 -10.12 -11.50
CA GLU A 39 -13.84 -10.60 -10.70
C GLU A 39 -14.07 -9.70 -9.48
N ARG A 40 -13.01 -9.07 -8.96
CA ARG A 40 -13.05 -8.13 -7.85
C ARG A 40 -13.29 -6.68 -8.26
N SER A 41 -13.17 -6.31 -9.54
CA SER A 41 -13.40 -4.93 -10.00
C SER A 41 -14.80 -4.40 -9.69
N ALA A 42 -15.79 -5.27 -9.47
CA ALA A 42 -17.12 -4.89 -8.98
C ALA A 42 -17.11 -4.32 -7.54
N ASN A 43 -16.04 -4.55 -6.78
CA ASN A 43 -15.84 -4.03 -5.43
C ASN A 43 -15.21 -2.62 -5.42
N ASN A 44 -14.80 -2.09 -6.58
CA ASN A 44 -14.28 -0.73 -6.66
C ASN A 44 -15.40 0.28 -6.38
N ILE A 45 -15.07 1.35 -5.66
CA ILE A 45 -16.05 2.34 -5.20
C ILE A 45 -15.79 3.66 -5.90
N VAL A 46 -16.82 4.20 -6.53
CA VAL A 46 -16.76 5.49 -7.23
C VAL A 46 -17.42 6.55 -6.35
N TYR A 47 -16.63 7.41 -5.72
CA TYR A 47 -17.12 8.52 -4.91
C TYR A 47 -17.45 9.76 -5.75
N VAL A 48 -16.62 10.02 -6.76
CA VAL A 48 -16.80 11.13 -7.71
C VAL A 48 -16.49 10.63 -9.11
N ALA A 49 -17.39 10.89 -10.05
CA ALA A 49 -17.21 10.53 -11.45
C ALA A 49 -17.32 11.78 -12.35
N PRO A 50 -16.52 11.86 -13.44
CA PRO A 50 -16.70 12.88 -14.44
C PRO A 50 -18.04 12.69 -15.18
N LYS A 51 -18.64 13.78 -15.66
CA LYS A 51 -19.89 13.77 -16.43
C LYS A 51 -19.74 13.06 -17.78
N LYS A 52 -18.59 13.23 -18.44
CA LYS A 52 -18.26 12.52 -19.69
C LYS A 52 -17.03 11.64 -19.52
N ASN A 53 -15.90 12.27 -19.30
CA ASN A 53 -14.59 11.67 -19.03
C ASN A 53 -13.67 12.76 -18.48
N VAL A 54 -12.61 12.35 -17.80
CA VAL A 54 -11.69 13.29 -17.11
C VAL A 54 -11.17 14.35 -18.07
N TYR A 55 -10.77 13.98 -19.30
CA TYR A 55 -10.26 14.94 -20.29
C TYR A 55 -11.31 15.99 -20.72
N ALA A 56 -12.51 15.55 -21.09
CA ALA A 56 -13.55 16.42 -21.62
C ALA A 56 -14.05 17.39 -20.55
N ASP A 57 -14.22 16.91 -19.33
CA ASP A 57 -14.68 17.71 -18.19
C ASP A 57 -13.60 18.71 -17.76
N CYS A 58 -12.34 18.28 -17.62
CA CYS A 58 -11.22 19.20 -17.37
C CYS A 58 -11.12 20.28 -18.44
N LYS A 59 -11.24 19.90 -19.73
CA LYS A 59 -11.17 20.85 -20.85
C LYS A 59 -12.28 21.89 -20.79
N ALA A 60 -13.50 21.49 -20.44
CA ALA A 60 -14.64 22.39 -20.29
C ALA A 60 -14.42 23.37 -19.13
N ILE A 61 -14.02 22.87 -17.95
CA ILE A 61 -13.77 23.68 -16.76
C ILE A 61 -12.60 24.65 -16.98
N ILE A 62 -11.50 24.18 -17.59
CA ILE A 62 -10.34 25.02 -17.94
C ILE A 62 -10.75 26.13 -18.90
N LYS A 63 -11.57 25.83 -19.91
CA LYS A 63 -12.05 26.84 -20.83
C LYS A 63 -12.79 27.94 -20.07
N GLU A 64 -13.78 27.57 -19.28
CA GLU A 64 -14.63 28.49 -18.52
C GLU A 64 -13.85 29.29 -17.47
N LYS A 65 -13.08 28.61 -16.61
CA LYS A 65 -12.47 29.22 -15.42
C LYS A 65 -11.10 29.87 -15.69
N VAL A 66 -10.40 29.47 -16.76
CA VAL A 66 -9.03 29.92 -17.06
C VAL A 66 -8.95 30.70 -18.37
N ILE A 67 -9.47 30.15 -19.48
CA ILE A 67 -9.28 30.78 -20.80
C ILE A 67 -10.21 31.96 -20.99
N ASP A 68 -11.49 31.77 -20.69
CA ASP A 68 -12.52 32.79 -20.87
C ASP A 68 -12.36 33.95 -19.86
N THR A 69 -11.60 33.73 -18.78
CA THR A 69 -11.18 34.76 -17.81
C THR A 69 -9.88 35.47 -18.19
N GLY A 70 -9.30 35.16 -19.37
CA GLY A 70 -8.13 35.85 -19.93
C GLY A 70 -6.78 35.24 -19.56
N HIS A 71 -6.75 34.12 -18.82
CA HIS A 71 -5.52 33.37 -18.57
C HIS A 71 -5.19 32.41 -19.71
N ARG A 72 -3.94 31.93 -19.74
CA ARG A 72 -3.43 31.06 -20.80
C ARG A 72 -3.06 29.70 -20.25
N VAL A 73 -3.32 28.66 -21.03
CA VAL A 73 -2.86 27.29 -20.77
C VAL A 73 -1.78 26.94 -21.80
N ARG A 74 -0.65 26.43 -21.32
CA ARG A 74 0.44 25.98 -22.19
C ARG A 74 0.27 24.51 -22.50
N LYS A 75 0.85 24.06 -23.62
CA LYS A 75 0.82 22.64 -24.03
C LYS A 75 1.47 21.71 -23.02
N ASP A 76 2.42 22.22 -22.23
CA ASP A 76 3.18 21.49 -21.23
C ASP A 76 2.65 21.69 -19.81
N SER A 77 1.54 22.43 -19.64
CA SER A 77 0.87 22.58 -18.35
C SER A 77 0.38 21.22 -17.85
N ASN A 78 0.65 20.93 -16.59
CA ASN A 78 -0.04 19.87 -15.88
C ASN A 78 -1.48 20.32 -15.63
N TRP A 79 -2.43 19.47 -16.00
CA TRP A 79 -3.85 19.74 -15.84
C TRP A 79 -4.33 19.25 -14.49
N ILE A 80 -3.99 18.00 -14.14
CA ILE A 80 -4.42 17.38 -12.88
C ILE A 80 -3.21 16.97 -12.04
N CYS A 81 -3.45 16.79 -10.76
CA CYS A 81 -2.63 15.96 -9.88
C CYS A 81 -3.49 14.78 -9.43
N GLU A 82 -3.03 13.57 -9.74
CA GLU A 82 -3.60 12.36 -9.15
C GLU A 82 -2.95 12.18 -7.78
N CYS A 83 -3.77 11.98 -6.76
CA CYS A 83 -3.37 11.73 -5.39
C CYS A 83 -3.80 10.31 -5.03
N ILE A 84 -2.84 9.49 -4.59
CA ILE A 84 -3.07 8.11 -4.17
C ILE A 84 -2.99 8.05 -2.64
N PHE A 85 -4.05 7.53 -2.02
CA PHE A 85 -4.11 7.28 -0.58
C PHE A 85 -4.41 5.81 -0.32
N SER A 86 -3.53 5.10 0.37
CA SER A 86 -3.79 3.70 0.75
C SER A 86 -4.66 3.65 2.00
N TYR A 87 -5.55 2.65 2.04
CA TYR A 87 -6.24 2.23 3.24
C TYR A 87 -5.35 1.23 4.00
N PRO A 88 -4.92 1.53 5.24
CA PRO A 88 -4.12 0.60 6.01
C PRO A 88 -4.88 -0.66 6.40
N GLU A 89 -4.26 -1.83 6.26
CA GLU A 89 -4.83 -3.14 6.59
C GLU A 89 -5.18 -3.30 8.08
N GLU A 90 -4.52 -2.55 8.95
CA GLU A 90 -4.76 -2.58 10.40
C GLU A 90 -6.06 -1.88 10.81
N LEU A 91 -6.68 -1.10 9.91
CA LEU A 91 -7.95 -0.43 10.18
C LEU A 91 -9.15 -1.36 9.85
N PRO A 92 -10.29 -1.21 10.55
CA PRO A 92 -11.49 -2.04 10.31
C PRO A 92 -12.03 -1.89 8.87
N PRO A 93 -12.19 -2.98 8.09
CA PRO A 93 -12.58 -2.88 6.67
C PRO A 93 -13.86 -2.11 6.37
N ASP A 94 -14.83 -2.12 7.30
CA ASP A 94 -16.11 -1.40 7.22
C ASP A 94 -15.96 0.12 7.36
N ARG A 95 -14.80 0.61 7.79
CA ARG A 95 -14.49 2.04 7.96
C ARG A 95 -13.79 2.65 6.75
N MET A 96 -13.60 1.90 5.66
CA MET A 96 -12.90 2.36 4.46
C MET A 96 -13.60 3.51 3.75
N ASP A 97 -14.93 3.44 3.62
CA ASP A 97 -15.70 4.51 2.99
C ASP A 97 -15.58 5.83 3.76
N ASP A 98 -15.79 5.81 5.07
CA ASP A 98 -15.63 6.97 5.94
C ASP A 98 -14.23 7.60 5.81
N TYR A 99 -13.19 6.75 5.71
CA TYR A 99 -11.80 7.18 5.61
C TYR A 99 -11.56 7.93 4.30
N PHE A 100 -11.99 7.36 3.17
CA PHE A 100 -11.81 7.97 1.87
C PHE A 100 -12.69 9.21 1.67
N GLU A 101 -13.94 9.20 2.12
CA GLU A 101 -14.80 10.40 2.08
C GLU A 101 -14.19 11.57 2.86
N LEU A 102 -13.63 11.31 4.04
CA LEU A 102 -12.94 12.32 4.84
C LEU A 102 -11.72 12.89 4.10
N ILE A 103 -10.94 12.04 3.44
CA ILE A 103 -9.79 12.47 2.62
C ILE A 103 -10.25 13.32 1.43
N ILE A 104 -11.26 12.89 0.69
CA ILE A 104 -11.82 13.63 -0.45
C ILE A 104 -12.30 15.00 0.01
N LYS A 105 -13.03 15.07 1.14
CA LYS A 105 -13.49 16.33 1.73
C LYS A 105 -12.32 17.23 2.14
N TYR A 106 -11.30 16.67 2.81
CA TYR A 106 -10.12 17.42 3.23
C TYR A 106 -9.36 18.00 2.03
N MET A 107 -9.12 17.19 1.00
CA MET A 107 -8.42 17.62 -0.22
C MET A 107 -9.25 18.65 -0.99
N GLY A 108 -10.56 18.44 -1.14
CA GLY A 108 -11.47 19.41 -1.76
C GLY A 108 -11.53 20.74 -1.02
N ALA A 109 -11.47 20.75 0.32
CA ALA A 109 -11.40 21.99 1.09
C ALA A 109 -10.09 22.77 0.86
N ARG A 110 -8.99 22.07 0.56
CA ARG A 110 -7.67 22.67 0.36
C ARG A 110 -7.37 23.09 -1.06
N LEU A 111 -7.86 22.32 -2.04
CA LEU A 111 -7.55 22.51 -3.46
C LEU A 111 -8.77 22.95 -4.28
N GLY A 112 -9.93 23.11 -3.65
CA GLY A 112 -11.18 23.52 -4.29
C GLY A 112 -12.10 22.32 -4.53
N LYS A 113 -13.33 22.36 -4.00
CA LYS A 113 -14.29 21.26 -4.13
C LYS A 113 -14.62 20.97 -5.60
N ASP A 114 -14.81 22.03 -6.39
CA ASP A 114 -15.09 21.92 -7.84
C ASP A 114 -13.89 21.45 -8.66
N ASN A 115 -12.70 21.40 -8.05
CA ASN A 115 -11.51 20.92 -8.71
C ASN A 115 -11.35 19.40 -8.57
N VAL A 116 -12.14 18.72 -7.72
CA VAL A 116 -12.16 17.25 -7.66
C VAL A 116 -12.93 16.73 -8.86
N ILE A 117 -12.24 16.06 -9.79
CA ILE A 117 -12.81 15.59 -11.06
C ILE A 117 -13.23 14.13 -10.99
N GLU A 118 -12.44 13.32 -10.29
CA GLU A 118 -12.65 11.89 -10.15
C GLU A 118 -12.09 11.42 -8.80
N ALA A 119 -12.79 10.48 -8.18
CA ALA A 119 -12.37 9.84 -6.94
C ALA A 119 -12.86 8.38 -6.95
N VAL A 120 -11.93 7.43 -7.10
CA VAL A 120 -12.23 6.00 -7.22
C VAL A 120 -11.33 5.19 -6.31
N ALA A 121 -11.90 4.36 -5.44
CA ALA A 121 -11.15 3.37 -4.67
C ALA A 121 -11.04 2.06 -5.44
N HIS A 122 -9.80 1.61 -5.63
CA HIS A 122 -9.49 0.28 -6.14
C HIS A 122 -9.42 -0.72 -4.99
N CYS A 123 -10.21 -1.78 -5.11
CA CYS A 123 -10.27 -2.92 -4.18
C CYS A 123 -10.04 -4.26 -4.91
N ASP A 124 -9.47 -4.18 -6.11
CA ASP A 124 -9.31 -5.26 -7.08
C ASP A 124 -7.85 -5.51 -7.47
N GLU A 125 -6.91 -4.86 -6.81
CA GLU A 125 -5.47 -5.05 -7.04
C GLU A 125 -4.84 -5.88 -5.92
N GLY A 126 -3.67 -6.47 -6.18
CA GLY A 126 -2.94 -7.30 -5.20
C GLY A 126 -2.33 -6.53 -4.02
N GLY A 127 -2.34 -5.20 -4.03
CA GLY A 127 -1.89 -4.35 -2.93
C GLY A 127 -3.01 -3.92 -1.99
N LEU A 128 -2.69 -3.01 -1.08
CA LEU A 128 -3.68 -2.35 -0.22
C LEU A 128 -4.77 -1.69 -1.06
N ASN A 129 -6.02 -1.73 -0.58
CA ASN A 129 -7.09 -0.91 -1.14
C ASN A 129 -6.64 0.55 -1.13
N HIS A 130 -6.88 1.29 -2.21
CA HIS A 130 -6.37 2.65 -2.33
C HIS A 130 -7.29 3.53 -3.17
N LEU A 131 -7.34 4.81 -2.80
CA LEU A 131 -8.09 5.85 -3.49
C LEU A 131 -7.21 6.55 -4.52
N HIS A 132 -7.64 6.54 -5.77
CA HIS A 132 -7.21 7.49 -6.79
C HIS A 132 -8.08 8.75 -6.71
N LEU A 133 -7.47 9.90 -6.47
CA LEU A 133 -8.15 11.20 -6.37
C LEU A 133 -7.55 12.19 -7.37
N ASP A 134 -8.29 12.48 -8.44
CA ASP A 134 -7.86 13.40 -9.49
C ASP A 134 -8.35 14.82 -9.25
N ILE A 135 -7.38 15.72 -9.07
CA ILE A 135 -7.64 17.13 -8.76
C ILE A 135 -7.14 18.02 -9.90
N LEU A 136 -8.03 18.81 -10.50
CA LEU A 136 -7.73 19.85 -11.47
C LEU A 136 -6.98 21.02 -10.83
N LEU A 137 -5.87 21.44 -11.44
CA LEU A 137 -4.91 22.34 -10.83
C LEU A 137 -5.20 23.82 -11.11
N ILE A 138 -6.45 24.25 -10.90
CA ILE A 138 -6.87 25.65 -11.04
C ILE A 138 -6.72 26.35 -9.70
N THR A 139 -5.92 27.42 -9.66
CA THR A 139 -5.75 28.25 -8.47
C THR A 139 -7.00 29.09 -8.18
N PRO A 140 -7.17 29.61 -6.96
CA PRO A 140 -8.29 30.53 -6.64
C PRO A 140 -8.37 31.74 -7.57
N GLU A 141 -7.24 32.19 -8.12
CA GLU A 141 -7.15 33.30 -9.08
C GLU A 141 -7.49 32.88 -10.52
N GLY A 142 -7.95 31.63 -10.75
CA GLY A 142 -8.36 31.15 -12.07
C GLY A 142 -7.21 30.74 -12.98
N ARG A 143 -6.02 30.41 -12.44
CA ARG A 143 -4.86 29.99 -13.24
C ARG A 143 -4.63 28.48 -13.18
N LEU A 144 -4.32 27.85 -14.30
CA LEU A 144 -3.88 26.44 -14.30
C LEU A 144 -2.39 26.33 -13.92
N SER A 145 -2.08 25.90 -12.70
CA SER A 145 -0.71 25.91 -12.17
C SER A 145 -0.44 24.86 -11.09
N SER A 146 0.17 23.73 -11.49
CA SER A 146 0.70 22.74 -10.53
C SER A 146 1.77 23.33 -9.61
N LYS A 147 2.61 24.24 -10.12
CA LYS A 147 3.69 24.88 -9.35
C LYS A 147 3.16 25.72 -8.19
N ALA A 148 1.95 26.28 -8.31
CA ALA A 148 1.34 27.09 -7.26
C ALA A 148 0.64 26.23 -6.20
N LEU A 149 0.07 25.08 -6.59
CA LEU A 149 -0.77 24.25 -5.73
C LEU A 149 -0.02 23.08 -5.10
N ILE A 150 0.79 22.37 -5.88
CA ILE A 150 1.48 21.14 -5.49
C ILE A 150 2.95 21.46 -5.19
N THR A 151 3.16 22.23 -4.12
CA THR A 151 4.51 22.56 -3.64
C THR A 151 5.03 21.49 -2.68
N ARG A 152 6.32 21.55 -2.36
CA ARG A 152 6.91 20.67 -1.33
C ARG A 152 6.23 20.90 0.03
N GLU A 153 5.94 22.15 0.37
CA GLU A 153 5.26 22.54 1.61
C GLU A 153 3.82 22.01 1.62
N PHE A 154 3.13 22.02 0.47
CA PHE A 154 1.82 21.40 0.35
C PHE A 154 1.89 19.90 0.63
N ILE A 155 2.77 19.16 -0.06
CA ILE A 155 2.93 17.71 0.12
C ILE A 155 3.30 17.37 1.58
N GLN A 156 4.28 18.09 2.13
CA GLN A 156 4.69 17.94 3.52
C GLN A 156 3.52 18.15 4.49
N SER A 157 2.72 19.18 4.25
CA SER A 157 1.55 19.46 5.08
C SER A 157 0.45 18.39 4.99
N ILE A 158 0.38 17.59 3.91
CA ILE A 158 -0.51 16.44 3.85
C ILE A 158 -0.03 15.36 4.82
N HIS A 159 1.25 14.96 4.74
CA HIS A 159 1.84 14.00 5.66
C HIS A 159 1.78 14.45 7.12
N ASP A 160 1.90 15.76 7.39
CA ASP A 160 1.89 16.29 8.76
C ASP A 160 0.49 16.40 9.36
N LYS A 161 -0.48 16.88 8.56
CA LYS A 161 -1.78 17.32 9.09
C LYS A 161 -2.90 16.32 8.86
N LEU A 162 -2.89 15.59 7.74
CA LEU A 162 -3.98 14.67 7.44
C LEU A 162 -4.07 13.51 8.44
N PRO A 163 -2.96 12.90 8.92
CA PRO A 163 -3.03 11.91 9.99
C PRO A 163 -3.71 12.43 11.26
N ILE A 164 -3.45 13.69 11.65
CA ILE A 164 -4.10 14.32 12.82
C ILE A 164 -5.62 14.43 12.62
N VAL A 165 -6.05 14.82 11.41
CA VAL A 165 -7.47 14.91 11.06
C VAL A 165 -8.11 13.52 11.11
N LEU A 166 -7.45 12.50 10.56
CA LEU A 166 -7.92 11.11 10.57
C LEU A 166 -8.03 10.57 12.02
N GLN A 167 -7.03 10.82 12.86
CA GLN A 167 -7.05 10.48 14.28
C GLN A 167 -8.23 11.13 15.02
N ALA A 168 -8.51 12.41 14.76
CA ALA A 168 -9.65 13.11 15.34
C ALA A 168 -11.01 12.51 14.93
N HIS A 169 -11.05 11.71 13.85
CA HIS A 169 -12.24 10.97 13.39
C HIS A 169 -12.19 9.48 13.74
N GLY A 170 -11.31 9.10 14.67
CA GLY A 170 -11.24 7.75 15.22
C GLY A 170 -10.48 6.74 14.36
N PHE A 171 -9.63 7.19 13.44
CA PHE A 171 -8.71 6.32 12.69
C PHE A 171 -7.35 6.29 13.38
N ASP A 172 -6.91 5.11 13.83
CA ASP A 172 -5.61 4.94 14.50
C ASP A 172 -4.44 4.91 13.50
N VAL A 173 -4.19 6.07 12.87
CA VAL A 173 -3.14 6.25 11.85
C VAL A 173 -2.07 7.23 12.33
N GLU A 174 -0.82 7.00 11.94
CA GLU A 174 0.28 7.93 12.18
C GLU A 174 0.99 8.34 10.89
N ARG A 175 1.78 9.40 10.96
CA ARG A 175 2.56 9.89 9.84
C ARG A 175 3.62 8.85 9.43
N GLY A 176 3.72 8.56 8.13
CA GLY A 176 4.79 7.73 7.58
C GLY A 176 6.20 8.30 7.79
N ALA A 177 7.21 7.43 7.72
CA ALA A 177 8.61 7.76 8.04
C ALA A 177 9.15 8.99 7.28
N VAL A 178 9.94 9.81 7.98
CA VAL A 178 10.56 11.01 7.42
C VAL A 178 11.90 10.63 6.79
N GLY A 179 11.90 10.38 5.49
CA GLY A 179 13.13 10.03 4.77
C GLY A 179 12.86 9.88 3.28
N HIS A 180 13.58 10.64 2.47
CA HIS A 180 13.47 10.63 1.02
C HIS A 180 14.38 9.54 0.44
N GLU A 181 14.17 8.28 0.81
CA GLU A 181 14.58 7.20 -0.08
C GLU A 181 13.57 7.24 -1.24
N GLY A 182 14.04 7.50 -2.46
CA GLY A 182 13.16 7.66 -3.61
C GLY A 182 12.16 6.51 -3.66
N GLY A 183 10.86 6.82 -3.53
CA GLY A 183 9.81 5.82 -3.53
C GLY A 183 9.93 4.96 -4.78
N LEU A 184 9.94 3.65 -4.59
CA LEU A 184 9.97 2.69 -5.69
C LEU A 184 8.67 2.83 -6.48
N SER A 185 8.75 2.73 -7.81
CA SER A 185 7.53 2.51 -8.60
C SER A 185 6.87 1.21 -8.17
N ALA A 186 5.55 1.07 -8.36
CA ALA A 186 4.83 -0.16 -8.02
C ALA A 186 5.50 -1.42 -8.62
N LYS A 187 6.07 -1.32 -9.83
CA LYS A 187 6.81 -2.41 -10.47
C LYS A 187 8.13 -2.75 -9.77
N GLU A 188 8.87 -1.74 -9.34
CA GLU A 188 10.14 -1.94 -8.63
C GLU A 188 9.91 -2.50 -7.22
N TYR A 189 8.90 -1.98 -6.52
CA TYR A 189 8.48 -2.49 -5.21
C TYR A 189 8.09 -3.97 -5.29
N LYS A 190 7.26 -4.34 -6.28
CA LYS A 190 6.88 -5.75 -6.53
C LYS A 190 8.10 -6.65 -6.75
N LYS A 191 9.02 -6.23 -7.61
CA LYS A 191 10.25 -6.99 -7.88
C LYS A 191 11.10 -7.20 -6.61
N GLN A 192 11.19 -6.19 -5.76
CA GLN A 192 11.89 -6.30 -4.48
C GLN A 192 11.19 -7.29 -3.55
N MET A 193 9.88 -7.17 -3.37
CA MET A 193 9.09 -8.09 -2.54
C MET A 193 9.20 -9.54 -3.00
N GLU A 194 9.17 -9.80 -4.31
CA GLU A 194 9.39 -11.15 -4.85
C GLU A 194 10.78 -11.70 -4.55
N SER A 195 11.81 -10.84 -4.51
CA SER A 195 13.18 -11.24 -4.16
C SER A 195 13.27 -11.57 -2.67
N GLU A 196 12.73 -10.72 -1.82
CA GLU A 196 12.72 -10.91 -0.36
C GLU A 196 11.91 -12.16 0.04
N ALA A 197 10.76 -12.40 -0.59
CA ALA A 197 9.97 -13.60 -0.38
C ALA A 197 10.75 -14.88 -0.72
N LYS A 198 11.55 -14.86 -1.78
CA LYS A 198 12.43 -15.99 -2.15
C LYS A 198 13.53 -16.20 -1.11
N GLU A 199 14.17 -15.12 -0.64
CA GLU A 199 15.20 -15.21 0.40
C GLU A 199 14.63 -15.74 1.72
N ILE A 200 13.43 -15.29 2.12
CA ILE A 200 12.74 -15.79 3.31
C ILE A 200 12.40 -17.27 3.15
N SER A 201 11.87 -17.68 1.99
CA SER A 201 11.57 -19.09 1.72
C SER A 201 12.83 -19.96 1.85
N GLN A 202 13.96 -19.52 1.30
CA GLN A 202 15.23 -20.23 1.42
C GLN A 202 15.67 -20.37 2.88
N LYS A 203 15.57 -19.29 3.68
CA LYS A 203 15.90 -19.34 5.11
C LYS A 203 14.99 -20.29 5.89
N ILE A 204 13.71 -20.38 5.54
CA ILE A 204 12.77 -21.34 6.14
C ILE A 204 13.22 -22.77 5.83
N ASP A 205 13.56 -23.06 4.58
CA ASP A 205 14.02 -24.39 4.16
C ASP A 205 15.30 -24.78 4.91
N GLU A 206 16.27 -23.87 5.01
CA GLU A 206 17.51 -24.06 5.79
C GLU A 206 17.22 -24.33 7.28
N MET A 207 16.29 -23.57 7.88
CA MET A 207 15.86 -23.78 9.26
C MET A 207 15.17 -25.13 9.47
N VAL A 208 14.35 -25.58 8.51
CA VAL A 208 13.70 -26.89 8.55
C VAL A 208 14.72 -28.02 8.47
N GLU A 209 15.73 -27.90 7.59
CA GLU A 209 16.83 -28.86 7.53
C GLU A 209 17.60 -28.93 8.85
N GLU A 210 17.95 -27.77 9.42
CA GLU A 210 18.66 -27.72 10.70
C GLU A 210 17.82 -28.29 11.85
N HIS A 211 16.52 -27.98 11.87
CA HIS A 211 15.58 -28.56 12.83
C HIS A 211 15.56 -30.10 12.73
N ASN A 212 15.49 -30.64 11.51
CA ASN A 212 15.51 -32.08 11.29
C ASN A 212 16.83 -32.72 11.73
N ARG A 213 17.98 -32.07 11.48
CA ARG A 213 19.30 -32.52 11.97
C ARG A 213 19.33 -32.57 13.50
N LEU A 214 18.88 -31.51 14.17
CA LEU A 214 18.83 -31.44 15.62
C LEU A 214 17.89 -32.52 16.21
N LEU A 215 16.75 -32.78 15.59
CA LEU A 215 15.84 -33.86 15.99
C LEU A 215 16.53 -35.23 15.94
N GLU A 216 17.32 -35.49 14.91
CA GLU A 216 18.07 -36.75 14.79
C GLU A 216 19.14 -36.88 15.87
N ILE A 217 19.86 -35.80 16.18
CA ILE A 217 20.83 -35.75 17.27
C ILE A 217 20.15 -36.02 18.62
N ILE A 218 19.01 -35.39 18.90
CA ILE A 218 18.25 -35.60 20.14
C ILE A 218 17.80 -37.06 20.27
N LYS A 219 17.33 -37.70 19.19
CA LYS A 219 16.97 -39.12 19.20
C LYS A 219 18.16 -40.00 19.57
N ARG A 220 19.31 -39.80 18.93
CA ARG A 220 20.55 -40.55 19.23
C ARG A 220 21.00 -40.35 20.67
N LEU A 221 20.96 -39.12 21.19
CA LEU A 221 21.32 -38.84 22.58
C LEU A 221 20.39 -39.54 23.58
N ARG A 222 19.08 -39.63 23.29
CA ARG A 222 18.13 -40.38 24.12
C ARG A 222 18.42 -41.88 24.12
N GLU A 223 18.75 -42.45 22.97
CA GLU A 223 19.13 -43.86 22.86
C GLU A 223 20.40 -44.16 23.66
N ILE A 224 21.42 -43.31 23.55
CA ILE A 224 22.67 -43.42 24.32
C ILE A 224 22.38 -43.34 25.83
N ALA A 225 21.55 -42.40 26.26
CA ALA A 225 21.19 -42.25 27.67
C ALA A 225 20.49 -43.50 28.21
N GLN A 226 19.55 -44.10 27.47
CA GLN A 226 18.89 -45.34 27.84
C GLN A 226 19.87 -46.53 27.93
N GLN A 227 20.80 -46.65 26.98
CA GLN A 227 21.80 -47.72 27.02
C GLN A 227 22.73 -47.60 28.23
N LEU A 228 23.17 -46.38 28.56
CA LEU A 228 23.99 -46.12 29.73
C LEU A 228 23.26 -46.47 31.03
N GLU A 229 21.98 -46.11 31.13
CA GLU A 229 21.14 -46.42 32.29
C GLU A 229 21.00 -47.94 32.50
N LEU A 230 20.67 -48.69 31.44
CA LEU A 230 20.59 -50.15 31.46
C LEU A 230 21.93 -50.79 31.82
N GLY A 231 23.04 -50.31 31.26
CA GLY A 231 24.38 -50.80 31.55
C GLY A 231 24.80 -50.56 33.01
N ASN A 232 24.46 -49.40 33.57
CA ASN A 232 24.72 -49.10 34.98
C ASN A 232 23.89 -49.98 35.92
N LEU A 233 22.61 -50.22 35.61
CA LEU A 233 21.74 -51.13 36.34
C LEU A 233 22.26 -52.58 36.33
N ALA A 234 22.75 -53.06 35.19
CA ALA A 234 23.33 -54.40 35.07
C ALA A 234 24.59 -54.54 35.94
N LYS A 235 25.52 -53.59 35.86
CA LYS A 235 26.73 -53.57 36.71
C LYS A 235 26.39 -53.52 38.20
N ALA A 236 25.41 -52.71 38.59
CA ALA A 236 24.96 -52.64 39.97
C ALA A 236 24.40 -53.98 40.47
N ARG A 237 23.61 -54.69 39.64
CA ARG A 237 23.11 -56.04 39.95
C ARG A 237 24.23 -57.06 40.12
N ASP A 238 25.22 -57.05 39.23
CA ASP A 238 26.37 -57.98 39.30
C ASP A 238 27.16 -57.80 40.60
N ILE A 239 27.40 -56.55 41.00
CA ILE A 239 28.08 -56.20 42.26
C ILE A 239 27.29 -56.75 43.46
N VAL A 240 25.97 -56.52 43.51
CA VAL A 240 25.11 -57.02 44.60
C VAL A 240 25.11 -58.54 44.66
N CYS A 241 25.01 -59.22 43.52
CA CYS A 241 25.02 -60.68 43.43
C CYS A 241 26.35 -61.28 43.89
N HIS A 242 27.48 -60.68 43.52
CA HIS A 242 28.80 -61.08 44.01
C HIS A 242 28.93 -60.89 45.52
N HIS A 243 28.41 -59.79 46.06
CA HIS A 243 28.43 -59.54 47.51
C HIS A 243 27.57 -60.54 48.30
N GLN A 244 26.43 -60.97 47.74
CA GLN A 244 25.53 -61.95 48.36
C GLN A 244 26.09 -63.38 48.35
N LYS A 245 26.89 -63.75 47.34
CA LYS A 245 27.55 -65.06 47.26
C LYS A 245 28.82 -65.18 48.11
N ALA A 246 29.38 -64.06 48.55
CA ALA A 246 30.58 -64.01 49.39
C ALA A 246 30.28 -64.01 50.90
N ARG A 247 29.01 -64.11 51.29
CA ARG A 247 28.54 -64.36 52.67
C ARG A 247 28.03 -65.79 52.80
#